data_AF-A0A4Q6C4Z6-F1
#
_entry.id   AF-A0A4Q6C4Z6-F1
#
_cell.length_a   1.000
_cell.length_b   1.000
_cell.length_c   1.000
_cell.angle_alpha   90.00
_cell.angle_beta   90.00
_cell.angle_gamma   90.00
#
_symmetry.space_group_name_H-M   'P 1'
#
loop_
_entity.id
_entity.type
_entity.pdbx_description
1 polymer ?
#
loop_
_entity_poly.entity_id
_entity_poly.type
_entity_poly.pdbx_seq_one_letter_code
_entity_poly.pdbx_strand_id
1 'polypeptide(L)' 'MNRSTRLALAILTLSGASAYADQFHYHNLVVGERAMGLGGAFTAVADDASAIVYNPAGP' A
#
# COMPACT_ATOMS: atom_id res chain seq x y z
N MET A 1 15.83 10.16 36.19
CA MET A 1 15.47 10.64 34.84
C MET A 1 15.46 12.16 34.84
N ASN A 2 16.37 12.80 34.09
CA ASN A 2 16.53 14.26 34.06
C ASN A 2 15.46 14.94 33.17
N ARG A 3 15.30 16.27 33.29
CA ARG A 3 14.27 17.04 32.58
C ARG A 3 14.39 16.91 31.06
N SER A 4 15.61 16.84 30.52
CA SER A 4 15.85 16.67 29.08
C SER A 4 15.41 15.30 28.56
N THR A 5 15.66 14.22 29.30
CA THR A 5 15.20 12.87 28.92
C THR A 5 13.67 12.81 28.87
N ARG A 6 12.98 13.49 29.79
CA ARG A 6 11.50 13.55 29.80
C ARG A 6 10.96 14.30 28.57
N LEU A 7 11.59 15.40 28.20
CA LEU A 7 11.21 16.19 27.03
C LEU A 7 11.46 15.42 25.73
N ALA A 8 12.61 14.76 25.60
CA ALA A 8 12.94 13.95 24.44
C ALA A 8 11.93 12.80 24.26
N LEU A 9 11.56 12.14 25.36
CA LEU A 9 10.57 11.05 25.30
C LEU A 9 9.17 11.56 24.91
N ALA A 10 8.74 12.71 25.43
CA ALA A 10 7.44 13.31 25.08
C ALA A 10 7.36 13.70 23.59
N ILE A 11 8.44 14.25 23.03
CA ILE A 11 8.52 14.60 21.60
C ILE A 11 8.48 13.33 20.73
N LEU A 12 9.19 12.28 21.13
CA LEU A 12 9.20 11.01 20.41
C LEU A 12 7.81 10.34 20.40
N THR A 13 7.06 10.43 21.49
CA THR A 13 5.71 9.85 21.56
C THR A 13 4.68 10.66 20.75
N LEU A 14 4.84 11.98 20.63
CA LEU A 14 3.90 12.82 19.87
C LEU A 14 4.11 12.74 18.36
N SER A 15 5.31 12.37 17.90
CA SER A 15 5.66 12.32 16.48
C SER A 15 5.06 11.12 15.72
N GLY A 16 4.52 10.12 16.43
CA GLY A 16 3.86 8.94 15.84
C GLY A 16 2.35 9.07 15.63
N ALA A 17 1.72 10.19 16.03
CA ALA A 17 0.25 10.30 16.08
C ALA A 17 -0.45 10.28 14.69
N SER A 18 0.31 10.43 13.60
CA SER A 18 -0.23 10.56 12.24
C SER A 18 -0.20 9.26 11.42
N ALA A 19 0.18 8.12 12.01
CA ALA A 19 0.20 6.85 11.30
C ALA A 19 -1.21 6.23 11.27
N TYR A 20 -1.89 6.31 10.12
CA TYR A 20 -3.15 5.63 9.86
C TYR A 20 -2.94 4.42 8.95
N ALA A 21 -3.44 3.25 9.35
CA ALA A 21 -3.58 2.12 8.45
C ALA A 21 -4.78 2.38 7.51
N ASP A 22 -4.57 2.26 6.21
CA ASP A 22 -5.65 2.33 5.24
C ASP A 22 -6.39 1.00 5.17
N GLN A 23 -7.70 1.03 5.39
CA GLN A 23 -8.58 -0.13 5.32
C GLN A 23 -8.71 -0.70 3.90
N PHE A 24 -8.41 0.09 2.86
CA PHE A 24 -8.56 -0.28 1.46
C PHE A 24 -7.22 -0.45 0.72
N HIS A 25 -6.13 -0.69 1.46
CA HIS A 25 -4.80 -0.88 0.91
C HIS A 25 -4.62 -2.27 0.25
N TYR A 26 -5.42 -2.57 -0.78
CA TYR A 26 -5.41 -3.84 -1.50
C TYR A 26 -4.30 -3.94 -2.56
N HIS A 27 -3.35 -3.01 -2.60
CA HIS A 27 -2.26 -3.02 -3.57
C HIS A 27 -1.32 -4.23 -3.43
N ASN A 28 -1.32 -4.88 -2.26
CA ASN A 28 -0.55 -6.12 -2.03
C ASN A 28 -1.28 -7.38 -2.50
N LEU A 29 -2.53 -7.26 -2.95
CA LEU A 29 -3.29 -8.38 -3.52
C LEU A 29 -3.19 -8.34 -5.03
N VAL A 30 -2.61 -9.37 -5.62
CA VAL A 30 -2.62 -9.55 -7.07
C VAL A 30 -3.96 -10.12 -7.47
N VAL A 31 -4.69 -9.43 -8.36
CA VAL A 31 -6.04 -9.79 -8.79
C VAL A 31 -5.97 -10.46 -10.16
N GLY A 32 -6.48 -11.69 -10.28
CA GLY A 32 -6.51 -12.43 -11.55
C GLY A 32 -5.32 -13.37 -11.75
N GLU A 33 -5.59 -14.53 -12.36
CA GLU A 33 -4.61 -15.62 -12.51
C GLU A 33 -3.43 -15.25 -13.40
N ARG A 34 -3.67 -14.51 -14.49
CA ARG A 34 -2.65 -14.06 -15.43
C ARG A 34 -1.77 -13.00 -14.79
N ALA A 35 -2.37 -12.04 -14.07
CA ALA A 35 -1.62 -11.06 -13.30
C ALA A 35 -0.77 -11.73 -12.21
N MET A 36 -1.29 -12.76 -11.53
CA MET A 36 -0.52 -13.56 -10.56
C MET A 36 0.67 -14.27 -11.20
N GLY A 37 0.49 -14.90 -12.37
CA GLY A 37 1.57 -15.53 -13.12
C GLY A 37 2.69 -14.56 -13.53
N LEU A 38 2.36 -13.28 -13.70
CA LEU A 38 3.31 -12.21 -14.04
C LEU A 38 3.81 -11.41 -12.82
N GLY A 39 3.50 -11.85 -11.59
CA GLY A 39 3.89 -11.14 -10.37
C GLY A 39 3.29 -9.73 -10.25
N GLY A 40 2.12 -9.50 -10.85
CA GLY A 40 1.44 -8.20 -10.92
C GLY A 40 1.83 -7.34 -12.12
N ALA A 41 2.81 -7.75 -12.93
CA ALA A 41 3.25 -7.01 -14.11
C ALA A 41 2.35 -7.24 -15.34
N PHE A 42 1.06 -6.90 -15.23
CA PHE A 42 0.03 -7.23 -16.23
C PHE A 42 -0.45 -6.06 -17.10
N THR A 43 -0.14 -4.80 -16.74
CA THR A 43 -0.73 -3.58 -17.35
C THR A 43 -0.75 -3.56 -18.89
N ALA A 44 0.34 -3.93 -19.55
CA ALA A 44 0.45 -3.84 -21.01
C ALA A 44 -0.34 -4.92 -21.78
N VAL A 45 -0.74 -5.99 -21.11
CA VAL A 45 -1.42 -7.15 -21.70
C VAL A 45 -2.74 -7.46 -20.99
N ALA A 46 -3.27 -6.48 -20.26
CA ALA A 46 -4.46 -6.61 -19.45
C ALA A 46 -5.72 -6.63 -20.32
N ASP A 47 -6.20 -7.83 -20.60
CA ASP A 47 -7.27 -8.16 -21.57
C ASP A 47 -8.38 -9.05 -20.97
N ASP A 48 -8.36 -9.32 -19.65
CA ASP A 48 -9.34 -10.13 -18.94
C ASP A 48 -10.15 -9.31 -17.91
N ALA A 49 -11.03 -9.97 -17.13
CA ALA A 49 -11.86 -9.30 -16.14
C ALA A 49 -11.06 -8.53 -15.06
N SER A 50 -9.81 -8.91 -14.81
CA SER A 50 -8.92 -8.21 -13.88
C SER A 50 -8.33 -6.92 -14.47
N ALA A 51 -8.51 -6.65 -15.78
CA ALA A 51 -8.03 -5.43 -16.43
C ALA A 51 -8.57 -4.15 -15.78
N ILE A 52 -9.73 -4.19 -15.12
CA ILE A 52 -10.25 -3.06 -14.34
C ILE A 52 -9.29 -2.59 -13.22
N VAL A 53 -8.39 -3.47 -12.76
CA VAL A 53 -7.38 -3.17 -11.74
C VAL A 53 -6.07 -2.68 -12.38
N TYR A 54 -5.67 -3.24 -13.53
CA TYR A 54 -4.34 -3.04 -14.13
C TYR A 54 -4.31 -2.06 -15.31
N ASN A 55 -5.37 -2.03 -16.12
CA ASN A 55 -5.57 -1.13 -17.25
C ASN A 55 -7.07 -1.05 -17.65
N PRO A 56 -7.86 -0.15 -17.05
CA PRO A 56 -9.29 -0.01 -17.36
C PRO A 56 -9.59 0.44 -18.78
N ALA A 57 -8.61 1.01 -19.51
CA ALA A 57 -8.79 1.37 -20.91
C ALA A 57 -8.88 0.14 -21.83
N GLY A 58 -8.48 -1.03 -21.32
CA GLY A 58 -8.27 -2.23 -22.12
C GLY A 58 -7.00 -2.14 -22.97
N PRO A 59 -6.68 -3.21 -23.72
CA PRO A 59 -5.70 -3.17 -24.79
C PRO A 59 -6.13 -2.22 -25.93
#